data_AF-A0A5D6YA93-F1
#
_entry.id   AF-A0A5D6YA93-F1
#
_cell.length_a   1.000
_cell.length_b   1.000
_cell.length_c   1.000
_cell.angle_alpha   90.00
_cell.angle_beta   90.00
_cell.angle_gamma   90.00
#
_symmetry.space_group_name_H-M   'P 1'
#
loop_
_entity.id
_entity.type
_entity.pdbx_description
1 polymer ?
#
loop_
_entity_poly.entity_id
_entity_poly.type
_entity_poly.pdbx_seq_one_letter_code
_entity_poly.pdbx_strand_id
1 'polypeptide(L)' 'MESARSMMHYMHVDRAWWGEAEMTAAHVTNRVPNSARPRKSPLEILTSSKPDPLHLRVFGPRGFTHVDKSNVHVGK' A
#
# COMPACT_ATOMS: atom_id res chain seq x y z
N MET A 1 7.82 -4.47 -8.07
CA MET A 1 6.50 -5.16 -8.15
C MET A 1 5.52 -4.28 -8.91
N GLU A 2 4.75 -4.81 -9.88
CA GLU A 2 3.78 -3.98 -10.65
C GLU A 2 2.71 -3.37 -9.74
N SER A 3 2.26 -4.11 -8.72
CA SER A 3 1.31 -3.62 -7.72
C SER A 3 1.80 -2.39 -6.96
N ALA A 4 3.10 -2.29 -6.63
CA ALA A 4 3.66 -1.11 -5.98
C ALA A 4 3.61 0.13 -6.90
N ARG A 5 3.90 -0.06 -8.20
CA ARG A 5 3.77 1.00 -9.22
C ARG A 5 2.33 1.47 -9.35
N SER A 6 1.38 0.54 -9.41
CA SER A 6 -0.05 0.84 -9.47
C SER A 6 -0.53 1.58 -8.22
N MET A 7 -0.10 1.17 -7.02
CA MET A 7 -0.45 1.84 -5.75
C MET A 7 0.02 3.30 -5.71
N MET A 8 1.27 3.58 -6.10
CA MET A 8 1.76 4.97 -6.13
C MET A 8 1.07 5.80 -7.22
N HIS A 9 0.82 5.21 -8.39
CA HIS A 9 0.12 5.91 -9.47
C HIS A 9 -1.30 6.29 -9.06
N TYR A 10 -2.02 5.36 -8.42
CA TYR A 10 -3.35 5.59 -7.88
C TYR A 10 -3.37 6.69 -6.80
N MET A 11 -2.34 6.74 -5.96
CA MET A 11 -2.23 7.72 -4.88
C MET A 11 -1.63 9.07 -5.29
N HIS A 12 -1.13 9.19 -6.53
CA HIS A 12 -0.43 10.38 -7.02
C HIS A 12 0.74 10.84 -6.12
N VAL A 13 1.54 9.88 -5.64
CA VAL A 13 2.68 10.15 -4.74
C VAL A 13 4.02 10.04 -5.46
N ASP A 14 5.00 10.80 -4.97
CA ASP A 14 6.37 10.80 -5.49
C ASP A 14 7.11 9.48 -5.25
N ARG A 15 8.18 9.27 -6.03
CA ARG A 15 9.05 8.07 -5.94
C ARG A 15 9.70 7.90 -4.55
N ALA A 16 9.76 8.95 -3.73
CA ALA A 16 10.21 8.84 -2.35
C ALA A 16 9.43 7.80 -1.54
N TRP A 17 8.16 7.55 -1.90
CA TRP A 17 7.29 6.57 -1.25
C TRP A 17 7.42 5.14 -1.80
N TRP A 18 8.37 4.89 -2.71
CA TRP A 18 8.58 3.58 -3.32
C TRP A 18 8.75 2.46 -2.29
N GLY A 19 9.56 2.69 -1.26
CA GLY A 19 9.82 1.68 -0.22
C GLY A 19 8.54 1.25 0.50
N GLU A 20 7.71 2.22 0.88
CA GLU A 20 6.42 1.95 1.54
C GLU A 20 5.43 1.23 0.60
N ALA A 21 5.40 1.62 -0.67
CA ALA A 21 4.57 0.96 -1.68
C ALA A 21 5.00 -0.49 -1.92
N GLU A 22 6.31 -0.74 -2.00
CA GLU A 22 6.85 -2.10 -2.18
C GLU A 22 6.61 -2.98 -0.96
N MET A 23 6.78 -2.45 0.25
CA MET A 23 6.46 -3.14 1.49
C MET A 23 4.97 -3.47 1.59
N THR A 24 4.09 -2.54 1.24
CA THR A 24 2.64 -2.75 1.25
C THR A 24 2.23 -3.81 0.21
N ALA A 25 2.81 -3.74 -0.99
CA ALA A 25 2.55 -4.70 -2.04
C ALA A 25 2.98 -6.12 -1.63
N ALA A 26 4.20 -6.28 -1.07
CA ALA A 26 4.67 -7.56 -0.55
C ALA A 26 3.80 -8.06 0.61
N HIS A 27 3.39 -7.16 1.51
CA HIS A 27 2.53 -7.50 2.65
C HIS A 27 1.20 -8.11 2.21
N VAL A 28 0.54 -7.49 1.22
CA VAL A 28 -0.73 -7.97 0.64
C VAL A 28 -0.53 -9.27 -0.12
N THR A 29 0.45 -9.32 -1.05
CA THR A 29 0.69 -10.51 -1.88
C THR A 29 1.03 -11.75 -1.04
N ASN A 30 1.72 -11.58 0.09
CA ASN A 30 2.03 -12.70 0.97
C ASN A 30 0.83 -13.21 1.78
N ARG A 31 -0.21 -12.39 1.99
CA ARG A 31 -1.37 -12.70 2.84
C ARG A 31 -2.63 -13.08 2.09
N VAL A 32 -2.67 -12.85 0.79
CA VAL A 32 -3.84 -13.15 -0.06
C VAL A 32 -3.52 -14.37 -0.96
N PRO A 33 -4.46 -15.31 -1.14
CA PRO A 33 -4.34 -16.35 -2.17
C PRO A 33 -4.19 -15.73 -3.56
N ASN A 34 -3.45 -16.39 -4.45
CA ASN A 34 -3.29 -15.92 -5.84
C ASN A 34 -3.78 -16.98 -6.84
N SER A 35 -3.86 -16.63 -8.12
CA SER A 35 -4.35 -17.54 -9.16
C SER A 35 -3.58 -18.85 -9.25
N ALA A 36 -2.27 -18.82 -8.98
CA ALA A 36 -1.44 -20.02 -8.93
C ALA A 36 -1.70 -20.87 -7.66
N ARG A 37 -2.21 -20.28 -6.58
CA ARG A 37 -2.45 -20.90 -5.28
C ARG A 37 -3.78 -20.42 -4.69
N PRO A 38 -4.93 -20.90 -5.20
CA PRO A 38 -6.23 -20.34 -4.86
C PRO A 38 -6.70 -20.66 -3.44
N ARG A 39 -6.13 -21.69 -2.80
CA ARG A 39 -6.58 -22.19 -1.48
C ARG A 39 -5.83 -21.64 -0.29
N LYS A 40 -4.56 -21.24 -0.45
CA LYS A 40 -3.68 -20.82 0.66
C LYS A 40 -2.80 -19.66 0.25
N SER A 41 -2.64 -18.70 1.14
CA SER A 41 -1.69 -17.60 0.93
C SER A 41 -0.24 -18.08 1.10
N PRO A 42 0.75 -17.41 0.49
CA PRO A 42 2.17 -17.73 0.72
C PRO A 42 2.55 -17.75 2.20
N LEU A 43 2.04 -16.80 3.00
CA LEU A 43 2.31 -16.73 4.43
C LEU A 43 1.69 -17.91 5.19
N GLU A 44 0.48 -18.32 4.83
CA GLU A 44 -0.15 -19.50 5.42
C GLU A 44 0.63 -20.79 5.11
N ILE A 45 1.19 -20.89 3.91
CA ILE A 45 2.04 -22.04 3.54
C ILE A 45 3.33 -22.05 4.37
N LEU A 46 3.94 -20.87 4.57
CA LEU A 46 5.20 -20.74 5.29
C LEU A 46 5.04 -20.97 6.80
N THR A 47 3.95 -20.48 7.39
CA THR A 47 3.75 -20.46 8.85
C THR A 47 2.76 -21.50 9.35
N SER A 48 2.07 -22.22 8.45
CA SER A 48 0.93 -23.09 8.76
C SER A 48 -0.21 -22.41 9.53
N SER A 49 -0.23 -21.06 9.57
CA SER A 49 -1.23 -20.27 10.26
C SER A 49 -1.97 -19.36 9.29
N LYS A 50 -3.30 -19.31 9.40
CA LYS A 50 -4.12 -18.48 8.53
C LYS A 50 -3.96 -17.01 8.93
N PRO A 51 -3.54 -16.12 8.02
CA PRO A 51 -3.43 -14.70 8.34
C PRO A 51 -4.81 -14.08 8.58
N ASP A 52 -4.89 -13.20 9.57
CA ASP A 52 -6.08 -12.39 9.83
C ASP A 52 -6.16 -11.23 8.79
N PRO A 53 -7.22 -11.18 7.96
CA PRO A 53 -7.39 -10.14 6.96
C PRO A 53 -7.75 -8.76 7.55
N LEU A 54 -8.19 -8.67 8.81
CA LEU A 54 -8.57 -7.40 9.45
C LEU A 54 -7.41 -6.40 9.55
N HIS A 55 -6.17 -6.89 9.46
CA HIS A 55 -4.97 -6.05 9.49
C HIS A 55 -4.58 -5.46 8.13
N LEU A 56 -5.24 -5.85 7.04
CA LEU A 56 -4.92 -5.32 5.71
C LEU A 56 -5.32 -3.85 5.59
N ARG A 57 -4.42 -3.02 5.07
CA ARG A 57 -4.65 -1.59 4.84
C ARG A 57 -4.36 -1.20 3.40
N VAL A 58 -5.05 -0.17 2.93
CA VAL A 58 -4.76 0.47 1.63
C VAL A 58 -3.48 1.29 1.76
N PHE A 59 -2.66 1.28 0.71
CA PHE A 59 -1.47 2.13 0.62
C PHE A 59 -1.86 3.62 0.62
N GLY A 60 -1.25 4.42 1.50
CA GLY A 60 -1.37 5.87 1.51
C GLY A 60 -2.81 6.39 1.69
N PRO A 61 -3.51 6.14 2.81
CA PRO A 61 -4.84 6.69 3.02
C PRO A 61 -4.85 8.22 2.85
N ARG A 62 -5.91 8.77 2.23
CA ARG A 62 -6.06 10.22 2.03
C ARG A 62 -6.01 10.94 3.38
N GLY A 63 -4.93 11.69 3.59
CA GLY A 63 -4.78 12.61 4.72
C GLY A 63 -5.08 14.04 4.28
N PHE A 64 -5.71 14.82 5.16
CA PHE A 64 -5.87 16.26 4.96
C PHE A 64 -4.77 16.98 5.74
N THR A 65 -4.02 17.86 5.08
CA THR A 65 -3.11 18.78 5.77
C THR A 65 -3.82 20.10 6.04
N HIS A 66 -3.61 20.68 7.22
CA HIS A 66 -4.04 22.03 7.51
C HIS A 66 -3.14 23.00 6.74
N VAL A 67 -3.73 23.88 5.93
CA VAL A 67 -3.01 24.92 5.19
C VAL A 67 -3.30 26.26 5.87
N ASP A 68 -2.29 26.84 6.53
CA ASP A 68 -2.40 28.16 7.13
C ASP A 68 -2.52 29.23 6.05
N LYS A 69 -3.66 29.94 6.06
CA LYS A 69 -3.96 31.01 5.08
C LYS A 69 -3.06 32.24 5.21
N SER A 70 -2.25 32.34 6.26
CA SER A 70 -1.31 33.44 6.49
C SER A 70 -0.02 33.36 5.66
N ASN A 71 0.27 32.19 5.03
CA ASN A 71 1.49 31.98 4.24
C ASN A 71 1.25 31.92 2.72
N VAL A 72 0.10 32.38 2.23
CA VAL A 72 -0.13 32.49 0.78
C VAL A 72 0.64 33.70 0.25
N HIS A 73 1.91 33.50 -0.12
CA HIS A 73 2.54 34.35 -1.12
C HIS A 73 1.79 34.08 -2.44
N VAL A 74 0.96 35.04 -2.82
CA VAL A 74 0.31 35.08 -4.14
C VAL A 74 1.41 35.21 -5.19
N GLY A 75 1.87 34.06 -5.69
CA GLY A 75 2.64 33.98 -6.92
C GLY A 75 1.70 34.23 -8.10
N LYS A 76 1.95 35.34 -8.80
CA LYS A 76 1.45 35.62 -10.15
C LYS A 76 1.75 34.47 -11.10
#